data_AF-A0A379WVG9-F1
#
_entry.id   AF-A0A379WVG9-F1
#
_cell.length_a   1.000
_cell.length_b   1.000
_cell.length_c   1.000
_cell.angle_alpha   90.00
_cell.angle_beta   90.00
_cell.angle_gamma   90.00
#
_symmetry.space_group_name_H-M   'P 1'
#
loop_
_entity.id
_entity.type
_entity.pdbx_description
1 polymer ?
#
loop_
_entity_poly.entity_id
_entity_poly.type
_entity_poly.pdbx_seq_one_letter_code
_entity_poly.pdbx_strand_id
1 'polypeptide(L)' 'MKRMLINATQQEELRVALVDGQRLYDLDIESPDTSRKKRTSIKANYPY' A
#
# COMPACT_ATOMS: atom_id res chain seq x y z
N MET A 1 -8.86 -6.69 14.31
CA MET A 1 -8.50 -5.28 14.02
C MET A 1 -7.77 -5.22 12.70
N LYS A 2 -8.28 -4.40 11.77
CA LYS A 2 -7.63 -4.15 10.48
C LYS A 2 -6.43 -3.22 10.66
N ARG A 3 -5.28 -3.61 10.14
CA ARG A 3 -4.03 -2.84 10.17
C ARG A 3 -3.30 -2.99 8.85
N MET A 4 -2.60 -1.94 8.48
CA MET A 4 -1.70 -1.91 7.33
C MET A 4 -0.27 -2.13 7.85
N LEU A 5 0.44 -3.10 7.28
CA LEU A 5 1.84 -3.37 7.57
C LEU A 5 2.68 -2.92 6.38
N ILE A 6 3.70 -2.10 6.64
CA ILE A 6 4.62 -1.59 5.62
C ILE A 6 6.01 -2.12 5.95
N ASN A 7 6.62 -2.83 5.01
CA ASN A 7 8.00 -3.27 5.08
C ASN A 7 8.79 -2.59 3.96
N ALA A 8 9.70 -1.70 4.37
CA ALA A 8 10.55 -0.90 3.50
C ALA A 8 12.05 -1.12 3.81
N THR A 9 12.40 -2.27 4.39
CA THR A 9 13.79 -2.57 4.76
C THR A 9 14.67 -2.79 3.53
N GLN A 10 14.09 -3.23 2.41
CA GLN A 10 14.79 -3.43 1.15
C GLN A 10 14.54 -2.23 0.24
N GLN A 11 15.62 -1.63 -0.28
CA GLN A 11 15.52 -0.44 -1.14
C GLN A 11 14.95 -0.77 -2.53
N GLU A 12 15.07 -2.03 -2.94
CA GLU A 12 14.60 -2.56 -4.22
C GLU A 12 13.14 -3.03 -4.17
N GLU A 13 12.55 -3.14 -2.98
CA GLU A 13 11.17 -3.62 -2.82
C GLU A 13 10.48 -2.98 -1.62
N LEU A 14 9.36 -2.30 -1.88
CA LEU A 14 8.41 -1.87 -0.87
C LEU A 14 7.28 -2.88 -0.79
N ARG A 15 6.99 -3.41 0.39
CA ARG A 15 5.90 -4.37 0.61
C ARG A 15 4.86 -3.77 1.53
N VAL A 16 3.61 -3.76 1.09
CA VAL A 16 2.46 -3.26 1.84
C VAL A 16 1.43 -4.36 1.98
N ALA A 17 1.04 -4.70 3.20
CA ALA A 17 0.07 -5.75 3.48
C ALA A 17 -1.10 -5.20 4.30
N LEU A 18 -2.32 -5.54 3.88
CA LEU A 18 -3.54 -5.31 4.67
C LEU A 18 -3.87 -6.58 5.44
N VAL A 19 -3.93 -6.49 6.76
CA VAL A 19 -4.23 -7.63 7.63
C VAL A 19 -5.36 -7.32 8.61
N ASP A 20 -6.21 -8.29 8.90
CA ASP A 20 -7.12 -8.25 10.05
C ASP A 20 -6.70 -9.34 11.03
N GLY A 21 -6.16 -8.91 12.18
CA GLY A 21 -5.55 -9.82 13.14
C GLY A 21 -4.37 -10.59 12.52
N GLN A 22 -4.59 -11.86 12.20
CA GLN A 22 -3.60 -12.80 11.64
C GLN A 22 -3.92 -13.22 10.19
N ARG A 23 -5.00 -12.69 9.59
CA ARG A 23 -5.37 -12.97 8.21
C ARG A 23 -4.89 -11.86 7.28
N LEU A 24 -4.21 -12.25 6.21
CA LEU A 24 -3.83 -11.38 5.10
C LEU A 24 -5.00 -11.22 4.14
N TYR A 25 -5.34 -9.98 3.83
CA TYR A 25 -6.40 -9.63 2.89
C TYR A 25 -5.83 -9.22 1.55
N ASP A 26 -4.76 -8.42 1.60
CA ASP A 26 -4.15 -7.85 0.41
C ASP A 26 -2.64 -7.69 0.62
N LEU A 27 -1.88 -7.82 -0.46
CA LEU A 27 -0.43 -7.71 -0.49
C LEU A 27 0.00 -7.05 -1.80
N ASP A 28 0.51 -5.83 -1.68
CA ASP A 28 1.14 -5.09 -2.76
C ASP A 28 2.66 -5.13 -2.57
N ILE A 29 3.38 -5.47 -3.65
CA ILE A 29 4.84 -5.40 -3.72
C ILE A 29 5.19 -4.45 -4.85
N GLU A 30 5.92 -3.39 -4.53
CA GLU A 30 6.40 -2.41 -5.49
C GLU A 30 7.93 -2.49 -5.59
N SER A 31 8.43 -2.71 -6.80
CA SER A 31 9.84 -2.49 -7.13
C SER A 31 9.99 -1.11 -7.77
N PRO A 32 11.02 -0.33 -7.42
CA PRO A 32 11.22 1.03 -7.93
C PRO A 32 11.36 1.05 -9.47
N ASP A 33 11.90 -0.01 -10.06
CA ASP A 33 12.04 -0.16 -11.52
C ASP A 33 10.71 -0.41 -12.24
N THR A 34 9.70 -0.93 -11.55
CA THR A 34 8.36 -1.18 -12.11
C THR A 34 7.39 -0.10 -11.63
N SER A 35 7.75 1.17 -11.85
CA SER A 35 6.86 2.31 -11.58
C SER A 35 5.72 2.37 -12.61
N ARG A 36 4.81 1.39 -12.56
CA ARG A 36 3.56 1.40 -13.31
C ARG A 36 2.65 2.46 -12.70
N LYS A 37 2.79 3.71 -13.16
CA LYS A 37 1.88 4.87 -13.01
C LYS A 37 0.66 4.58 -12.11
N LYS A 38 0.84 4.56 -10.78
CA LYS A 38 -0.29 4.53 -9.85
C LYS A 38 -1.00 5.87 -9.99
N ARG A 39 -2.18 5.84 -10.62
CA ARG A 39 -3.03 7.02 -10.83
C ARG A 39 -3.41 7.58 -9.46
N THR A 40 -3.03 8.82 -9.20
CA THR A 40 -3.46 9.53 -8.00
C THR A 40 -4.90 10.03 -8.23
N SER A 41 -5.90 9.27 -7.78
CA SER A 41 -7.27 9.77 -7.76
C SER A 41 -7.48 10.57 -6.48
N ILE A 42 -7.18 11.87 -6.52
CA ILE A 42 -7.54 12.82 -5.46
C ILE A 42 -8.96 13.30 -5.77
N LYS A 43 -9.94 12.89 -4.97
CA LYS A 43 -11.29 13.46 -4.98
C LYS A 43 -11.49 14.20 -3.64
N ALA A 44 -11.12 15.47 -3.62
CA ALA A 44 -11.41 16.35 -2.49
C ALA A 44 -12.80 16.96 -2.70
N ASN A 45 -13.78 16.50 -1.93
CA ASN A 45 -15.04 17.20 -1.72
C ASN A 45 -15.18 17.36 -0.20
N TYR A 46 -14.90 18.56 0.30
CA TYR A 46 -15.21 18.94 1.68
C TYR A 46 -16.42 19.86 1.68
N PRO A 47 -17.61 19.39 2.06
CA PRO A 47 -18.74 20.25 2.33
C PRO A 47 -18.94 20.34 3.84
N TYR A 48 -18.17 21.17 4.55
CA TYR A 48 -18.52 21.79 5.83
C TYR A 48 -17.66 23.05 6.02
#